data_AF-A0A367LXQ0-F1
#
_entry.id   AF-A0A367LXQ0-F1
#
_cell.length_a   1.000
_cell.length_b   1.000
_cell.length_c   1.000
_cell.angle_alpha   90.00
_cell.angle_beta   90.00
_cell.angle_gamma   90.00
#
_symmetry.space_group_name_H-M   'P 1'
#
loop_
_entity.id
_entity.type
_entity.pdbx_description
1 polymer ?
#
loop_
_entity_poly.entity_id
_entity_poly.type
_entity_poly.pdbx_seq_one_letter_code
_entity_poly.pdbx_strand_id
1 'polypeptide(L)'
;EVDLSETLDWAPLRERVQKGIRNSNIMAIAPTATIANITGVSQSIEPTYQNLYVKSNLSGEFTVINPYLVRDLKARGLWDPVMVNDLKYYDGSVQQIERIPQDLKDLYATAFEVETRWIVEAA
;
A
#
# COMPACT_ATOMS: atom_id res chain seq x y z
N GLU A 1 -13.51 -20.32 2.24
CA GLU A 1 -14.18 -20.58 0.94
C GLU A 1 -13.82 -19.43 0.01
N VAL A 2 -13.62 -19.70 -1.28
CA VAL A 2 -13.28 -18.65 -2.26
C VAL A 2 -14.55 -17.87 -2.59
N ASP A 3 -14.50 -16.55 -2.51
CA ASP A 3 -15.61 -15.70 -2.95
C ASP A 3 -15.72 -15.75 -4.49
N LEU A 4 -16.89 -16.12 -4.98
CA LEU A 4 -17.22 -16.21 -6.40
C LEU A 4 -18.28 -15.17 -6.81
N SER A 5 -18.54 -14.20 -5.95
CA SER A 5 -19.46 -13.10 -6.26
C SER A 5 -18.93 -12.27 -7.43
N GLU A 6 -19.84 -11.84 -8.30
CA GLU A 6 -19.55 -10.98 -9.43
C GLU A 6 -20.45 -9.75 -9.39
N THR A 7 -19.88 -8.57 -9.70
CA THR A 7 -20.62 -7.29 -9.69
C THR A 7 -20.93 -6.78 -11.10
N LEU A 8 -20.32 -7.37 -12.12
CA LEU A 8 -20.47 -6.98 -13.52
C LEU A 8 -21.33 -7.99 -14.28
N ASP A 9 -22.12 -7.52 -15.25
CA ASP A 9 -22.80 -8.41 -16.19
C ASP A 9 -21.80 -8.93 -17.24
N TRP A 10 -21.33 -10.17 -17.03
CA TRP A 10 -20.37 -10.83 -17.91
C TRP A 10 -21.00 -11.47 -19.14
N ALA A 11 -22.32 -11.65 -19.19
CA ALA A 11 -23.00 -12.34 -20.29
C ALA A 11 -22.67 -11.74 -21.68
N PRO A 12 -22.78 -10.41 -21.90
CA PRO A 12 -22.46 -9.82 -23.21
C PRO A 12 -20.98 -9.94 -23.56
N LEU A 13 -20.08 -9.90 -22.58
CA LEU A 13 -18.65 -10.06 -22.83
C LEU A 13 -18.31 -11.49 -23.26
N ARG A 14 -18.90 -12.49 -22.59
CA ARG A 14 -18.73 -13.91 -22.95
C ARG A 14 -19.19 -14.17 -24.39
N GLU A 15 -20.33 -13.62 -24.81
CA GLU A 15 -20.81 -13.74 -26.20
C GLU A 15 -19.82 -13.12 -27.20
N ARG A 16 -19.27 -11.94 -26.89
CA ARG A 16 -18.31 -11.27 -27.77
C ARG A 16 -17.00 -12.05 -27.90
N VAL A 17 -16.49 -12.59 -26.79
CA VAL A 17 -15.21 -13.32 -26.74
C VAL A 17 -15.25 -14.64 -27.51
N GLN A 18 -16.43 -15.25 -27.70
CA GLN A 18 -16.59 -16.45 -28.56
C GLN A 18 -16.15 -16.21 -30.01
N LYS A 19 -16.18 -14.95 -30.48
CA LYS A 19 -15.71 -14.57 -31.83
C LYS A 19 -14.18 -14.47 -31.92
N GLY A 20 -13.47 -14.70 -30.81
CA GLY A 20 -12.03 -14.63 -30.68
C GLY A 20 -11.56 -13.36 -29.97
N ILE A 21 -10.32 -13.42 -29.48
CA ILE A 21 -9.59 -12.31 -28.86
C ILE A 21 -8.25 -12.13 -29.55
N ARG A 22 -7.72 -10.90 -29.53
CA ARG A 22 -6.46 -10.57 -30.21
C ARG A 22 -5.23 -11.11 -29.48
N ASN A 23 -5.28 -11.15 -28.14
CA ASN A 23 -4.16 -11.50 -27.28
C ASN A 23 -4.49 -12.79 -26.53
N SER A 24 -3.54 -13.73 -26.44
CA SER A 24 -3.72 -14.97 -25.68
C SER A 24 -3.81 -14.73 -24.17
N ASN A 25 -3.12 -13.69 -23.67
CA ASN A 25 -3.04 -13.32 -22.27
C ASN A 25 -3.19 -11.79 -22.17
N ILE A 26 -3.93 -11.30 -21.18
CA ILE A 26 -4.26 -9.86 -21.05
C ILE A 26 -4.00 -9.27 -19.66
N MET A 27 -3.62 -10.10 -18.68
CA MET A 27 -3.39 -9.66 -17.31
C MET A 27 -2.13 -10.32 -16.76
N ALA A 28 -1.25 -9.49 -16.22
CA ALA A 28 -0.11 -9.88 -15.41
C ALA A 28 0.20 -8.70 -14.48
N ILE A 29 0.28 -8.95 -13.18
CA ILE A 29 0.64 -7.95 -12.20
C ILE A 29 2.16 -7.96 -12.05
N ALA A 30 2.81 -6.93 -12.57
CA ALA A 30 4.27 -6.81 -12.56
C ALA A 30 4.76 -5.88 -11.43
N PRO A 31 6.00 -6.03 -10.96
CA PRO A 31 6.62 -5.04 -10.08
C PRO A 31 6.62 -3.65 -10.72
N THR A 32 6.13 -2.64 -10.01
CA THR A 32 6.02 -1.26 -10.53
C THR A 32 7.00 -0.28 -9.88
N ALA A 33 8.08 -0.78 -9.27
CA ALA A 33 9.02 0.00 -8.44
C ALA A 33 9.38 1.39 -9.02
N THR A 34 9.87 1.47 -10.25
CA THR A 34 10.28 2.76 -10.85
C THR A 34 9.09 3.68 -11.12
N ILE A 35 8.04 3.19 -11.77
CA ILE A 35 6.89 4.02 -12.16
C ILE A 35 6.08 4.46 -10.94
N ALA A 36 5.95 3.62 -9.91
CA ALA A 36 5.30 3.97 -8.64
C ALA A 36 6.06 5.06 -7.89
N ASN A 37 7.39 5.04 -7.93
CA ASN A 37 8.21 6.14 -7.40
C ASN A 37 8.02 7.44 -8.18
N ILE A 38 7.82 7.40 -9.51
CA ILE A 38 7.58 8.59 -10.33
C ILE A 38 6.20 9.19 -10.01
N THR A 39 5.18 8.35 -9.85
CA THR A 39 3.79 8.81 -9.60
C THR A 39 3.46 9.01 -8.13
N GLY A 40 4.33 8.57 -7.20
CA GLY A 40 4.15 8.72 -5.76
C GLY A 40 3.10 7.77 -5.16
N VAL A 41 3.02 6.54 -5.65
CA VAL A 41 2.09 5.51 -5.16
C VAL A 41 2.84 4.28 -4.61
N SER A 42 2.12 3.37 -3.93
CA SER A 42 2.68 2.08 -3.52
C SER A 42 3.01 1.20 -4.71
N GLN A 43 3.90 0.23 -4.50
CA GLN A 43 4.38 -0.65 -5.56
C GLN A 43 3.42 -1.83 -5.73
N SER A 44 3.00 -2.09 -6.97
CA SER A 44 2.16 -3.23 -7.33
C SER A 44 0.91 -3.34 -6.42
N ILE A 45 0.56 -4.56 -6.05
CA ILE A 45 -0.48 -4.93 -5.08
C ILE A 45 0.07 -5.10 -3.67
N GLU A 46 1.30 -4.66 -3.40
CA GLU A 46 1.95 -4.86 -2.11
C GLU A 46 1.38 -3.91 -1.04
N PRO A 47 1.26 -4.35 0.22
CA PRO A 47 1.07 -3.45 1.34
C PRO A 47 2.21 -2.43 1.43
N THR A 48 1.96 -1.32 2.13
CA THR A 48 3.01 -0.30 2.34
C THR A 48 4.17 -0.90 3.14
N TYR A 49 5.38 -0.80 2.61
CA TYR A 49 6.58 -1.33 3.24
C TYR A 49 6.82 -0.75 4.64
N GLN A 50 6.90 0.58 4.74
CA GLN A 50 7.05 1.35 5.99
C GLN A 50 6.43 2.73 5.82
N ASN A 51 5.89 3.33 6.89
CA ASN A 51 5.37 4.71 6.81
C ASN A 51 6.46 5.78 6.83
N LEU A 52 7.68 5.42 7.24
CA LEU A 52 8.87 6.27 7.18
C LEU A 52 10.08 5.38 6.91
N TYR A 53 10.85 5.68 5.87
CA TYR A 53 12.07 4.92 5.53
C TYR A 53 13.09 5.79 4.81
N VAL A 54 14.34 5.34 4.76
CA VAL A 54 15.41 6.02 4.02
C VAL A 54 15.63 5.32 2.69
N LYS A 55 15.65 6.09 1.61
CA LYS A 55 16.00 5.63 0.28
C LYS A 55 17.34 6.24 -0.13
N SER A 56 18.35 5.40 -0.30
CA SER A 56 19.67 5.81 -0.79
C SER A 56 19.68 5.80 -2.33
N ASN A 57 20.23 6.85 -2.94
CA ASN A 57 20.51 6.92 -4.36
C ASN A 57 21.91 7.53 -4.60
N LEU A 58 22.33 7.67 -5.86
CA LEU A 58 23.65 8.23 -6.22
C LEU A 58 23.87 9.68 -5.72
N SER A 59 22.80 10.39 -5.37
CA SER A 59 22.81 11.77 -4.89
C SER A 59 22.67 11.89 -3.36
N GLY A 60 22.58 10.77 -2.63
CA GLY A 60 22.52 10.75 -1.17
C GLY A 60 21.34 9.94 -0.61
N GLU A 61 21.04 10.18 0.67
CA GLU A 61 19.95 9.53 1.41
C GLU A 61 18.75 10.47 1.55
N PHE A 62 17.58 9.95 1.21
CA PHE A 62 16.33 10.71 1.28
C PHE A 62 15.35 9.99 2.19
N THR A 63 14.89 10.67 3.24
CA THR A 63 13.80 10.17 4.07
C THR A 63 12.49 10.30 3.30
N VAL A 64 11.82 9.19 3.07
CA VAL A 64 10.48 9.10 2.49
C VAL A 64 9.50 8.88 3.64
N ILE A 65 8.43 9.66 3.68
CA ILE A 65 7.35 9.54 4.65
C ILE A 65 6.03 9.38 3.91
N ASN A 66 5.14 8.52 4.43
CA ASN A 66 3.81 8.31 3.89
C ASN A 66 2.98 9.62 3.99
N PRO A 67 2.66 10.28 2.86
CA PRO A 67 1.97 11.56 2.89
C PRO A 67 0.52 11.45 3.41
N TYR A 68 -0.10 10.27 3.28
CA TYR A 68 -1.44 10.00 3.78
C TYR A 68 -1.44 9.98 5.31
N LEU A 69 -0.47 9.29 5.93
CA LEU A 69 -0.30 9.27 7.38
C LEU A 69 -0.10 10.70 7.92
N VAL A 70 0.79 11.49 7.30
CA VAL A 70 1.03 12.88 7.71
C VAL A 70 -0.24 13.71 7.64
N ARG A 71 -1.03 13.56 6.58
CA ARG A 71 -2.30 14.28 6.43
C ARG A 71 -3.27 13.93 7.54
N ASP A 72 -3.43 12.65 7.85
CA ASP A 72 -4.40 12.19 8.85
C ASP A 72 -3.96 12.52 10.28
N LEU A 73 -2.65 12.44 10.56
CA LEU A 73 -2.09 12.91 11.82
C LEU A 73 -2.27 14.42 12.00
N LYS A 74 -2.07 15.23 10.94
CA LYS A 74 -2.34 16.67 10.97
C LYS A 74 -3.82 16.96 11.21
N ALA A 75 -4.72 16.25 10.55
CA ALA A 75 -6.16 16.42 10.71
C ALA A 75 -6.62 16.13 12.16
N ARG A 76 -5.89 15.28 12.89
CA ARG A 76 -6.16 14.97 14.30
C ARG A 76 -5.31 15.76 15.30
N GLY A 77 -4.52 16.73 14.84
CA GLY A 77 -3.63 17.51 15.71
C GLY A 77 -2.49 16.69 16.35
N LEU A 78 -2.18 15.52 15.80
CA LEU A 78 -1.14 14.60 16.28
C LEU A 78 0.21 14.79 15.57
N TRP A 79 0.31 15.76 14.65
CA TRP A 79 1.53 15.99 13.89
C TRP A 79 2.38 17.10 14.53
N ASP A 80 3.46 16.70 15.20
CA ASP A 80 4.41 17.59 15.86
C ASP A 80 5.85 17.03 15.71
N PRO A 81 6.90 17.77 16.15
CA PRO A 81 8.28 17.27 16.07
C PRO A 81 8.52 15.99 16.88
N VAL A 82 7.75 15.73 17.94
CA VAL A 82 7.85 14.50 18.74
C VAL A 82 7.38 13.31 17.92
N MET A 83 6.27 13.43 17.17
CA MET A 83 5.77 12.40 16.26
C MET A 83 6.82 11.99 15.25
N VAL A 84 7.52 12.96 14.66
CA VAL A 84 8.55 12.70 13.65
C VAL A 84 9.70 11.89 14.26
N ASN A 85 10.05 12.17 15.52
CA ASN A 85 11.08 11.41 16.23
C ASN A 85 10.59 10.01 16.62
N ASP A 86 9.34 9.88 17.09
CA ASP A 86 8.75 8.58 17.41
C ASP A 86 8.68 7.68 16.16
N LEU A 87 8.23 8.22 15.03
CA LEU A 87 8.21 7.51 13.75
C LEU A 87 9.61 7.08 13.30
N LYS A 88 10.66 7.89 13.57
CA LYS A 88 12.04 7.48 13.29
C LYS A 88 12.52 6.40 14.26
N TYR A 89 12.16 6.51 15.54
CA TYR A 89 12.57 5.58 16.59
C TYR A 89 11.97 4.19 16.38
N TYR A 90 10.74 4.11 15.87
CA TYR A 90 10.04 2.86 15.57
C TYR A 90 10.12 2.44 14.09
N ASP A 91 11.14 2.91 13.35
CA ASP A 91 11.39 2.54 11.95
C ASP A 91 10.15 2.67 11.03
N GLY A 92 9.36 3.73 11.24
CA GLY A 92 8.15 4.01 10.48
C GLY A 92 6.92 3.19 10.86
N SER A 93 7.00 2.35 11.90
CA SER A 93 5.84 1.70 12.50
C SER A 93 5.06 2.69 13.36
N VAL A 94 3.73 2.61 13.28
CA VAL A 94 2.81 3.37 14.15
C VAL A 94 2.32 2.56 15.36
N GLN A 95 2.57 1.24 15.37
CA GLN A 95 1.93 0.32 16.33
C GLN A 95 2.33 0.61 17.78
N GLN A 96 3.60 0.95 17.99
CA GLN A 96 4.18 1.20 19.32
C GLN A 96 4.00 2.64 19.82
N ILE A 97 3.45 3.54 18.99
CA ILE A 97 3.25 4.93 19.37
C ILE A 97 1.91 5.05 20.11
N GLU A 98 1.94 5.17 21.43
CA GLU A 98 0.74 5.16 22.29
C GLU A 98 -0.29 6.24 21.93
N ARG A 99 0.19 7.43 21.56
CA ARG A 99 -0.69 8.57 21.23
C ARG A 99 -1.41 8.44 19.89
N ILE A 100 -1.09 7.44 19.06
CA ILE A 100 -1.80 7.18 17.81
C ILE A 100 -3.03 6.32 18.13
N PRO A 101 -4.25 6.77 17.77
CA PRO A 101 -5.48 5.98 17.93
C PRO A 101 -5.43 4.65 17.17
N GLN A 102 -6.13 3.62 17.69
CA GLN A 102 -6.10 2.27 17.13
C GLN A 102 -6.54 2.23 15.66
N ASP A 103 -7.54 3.03 15.26
CA ASP A 103 -8.02 3.05 13.89
C ASP A 103 -6.96 3.54 12.88
N LEU A 104 -6.06 4.44 13.30
CA LEU A 104 -4.90 4.81 12.48
C LEU A 104 -3.81 3.74 12.51
N LYS A 105 -3.63 3.04 13.63
CA LYS A 105 -2.70 1.91 13.70
C LYS A 105 -3.10 0.79 12.76
N ASP A 106 -4.40 0.47 12.71
CA ASP A 106 -4.95 -0.54 11.81
C ASP A 106 -4.83 -0.10 10.35
N LEU A 107 -5.17 1.16 10.04
CA LEU A 107 -5.12 1.71 8.68
C LEU A 107 -3.69 1.78 8.11
N TYR A 108 -2.72 2.12 8.96
CA TYR A 108 -1.32 2.33 8.56
C TYR A 108 -0.42 1.14 8.92
N ALA A 109 -1.02 -0.05 9.09
CA ALA A 109 -0.28 -1.29 9.25
C ALA A 109 0.64 -1.52 8.05
N THR A 110 1.91 -1.83 8.32
CA THR A 110 2.92 -2.07 7.30
C THR A 110 2.90 -3.51 6.80
N ALA A 111 3.64 -3.81 5.73
CA ALA A 111 3.77 -5.17 5.19
C ALA A 111 4.25 -6.21 6.22
N PHE A 112 4.96 -5.78 7.28
CA PHE A 112 5.44 -6.64 8.36
C PHE A 112 4.43 -6.81 9.51
N GLU A 113 3.36 -6.03 9.50
CA GLU A 113 2.34 -6.00 10.55
C GLU A 113 1.03 -6.66 10.08
N VAL A 114 0.88 -6.85 8.77
CA VAL A 114 -0.24 -7.60 8.18
C VAL A 114 0.05 -9.12 8.23
N GLU A 115 -0.92 -9.90 8.69
CA GLU A 115 -0.82 -11.36 8.71
C GLU A 115 -0.63 -11.90 7.28
N THR A 116 0.44 -12.66 7.05
CA THR A 116 0.82 -13.16 5.71
C THR A 116 -0.27 -14.00 5.06
N ARG A 117 -1.12 -14.67 5.85
CA ARG A 117 -2.28 -15.42 5.33
C ARG A 117 -3.20 -14.52 4.50
N TRP A 118 -3.48 -13.29 4.94
CA TRP A 118 -4.33 -12.35 4.18
C TRP A 118 -3.67 -11.91 2.88
N ILE A 119 -2.35 -11.79 2.85
CA ILE A 119 -1.60 -11.45 1.62
C ILE A 119 -1.75 -12.60 0.61
N VAL A 120 -1.68 -13.85 1.06
CA VAL A 120 -1.85 -15.03 0.22
C VAL A 120 -3.30 -15.23 -0.22
N GLU A 121 -4.27 -15.00 0.67
CA GLU A 121 -5.70 -15.16 0.36
C GLU A 121 -6.22 -14.05 -0.57
N ALA A 122 -5.63 -12.86 -0.55
CA ALA A 122 -5.99 -11.75 -1.42
C ALA A 122 -5.34 -11.80 -2.82
N ALA A 123 -4.33 -12.66 -3.00
CA ALA A 123 -3.61 -12.84 -4.26
C ALA A 123 -4.33 -13.83 -5.20
#